data_AF-A0A7J7PQQ3-F1
#
_entry.id   AF-A0A7J7PQQ3-F1
#
_cell.length_a   1.000
_cell.length_b   1.000
_cell.length_c   1.000
_cell.angle_alpha   90.00
_cell.angle_beta   90.00
_cell.angle_gamma   90.00
#
_symmetry.space_group_name_H-M   'P 1'
#
loop_
_entity.id
_entity.type
_entity.pdbx_description
1 polymer ?
#
loop_
_entity_poly.entity_id
_entity_poly.type
_entity_poly.pdbx_seq_one_letter_code
_entity_poly.pdbx_strand_id
1 'polypeptide(L)'
;MSKDGGRGSTSSGHCRFFDYLADLVDPKFYHADDREHINPKYMKHAERTATKRAFKEQYKQNKRAKLDPDAVKTTTQLHKKQAQEAAERQAAGEPAGGLAGLGTLHLSAGGQPSREELLHRLHAKMELCLPPARLRAGPQRAGAGEGRDKQAKGAADNAKQWRQEQLGRKLKGKQQQQPGQKQQQQQQQQQPAAGRCAETGKGRAAAAGQQQQQQQQGAGLAFNKLQLDTGRPGTGRKGGKGKQTKAEALKAAEDKQARLADATARHDKEAIAAEAWRAALARASGERVLDDPKLLRRSLKREAQDKQRKAKRWAERNSAQQEQQKARQDKRKDNLAARSTAKLEKKKERRDKKLLRAGFEGRKSGFINAPKGGGAK
;
A
#
# COMPACT_ATOMS: atom_id res chain seq x y z
N MET A 1 -57.94 56.28 -11.29
CA MET A 1 -56.74 56.07 -12.14
C MET A 1 -55.70 55.32 -11.33
N SER A 2 -55.67 54.00 -11.49
CA SER A 2 -54.75 53.09 -10.82
C SER A 2 -53.32 53.30 -11.31
N LYS A 3 -52.38 53.48 -10.38
CA LYS A 3 -50.93 53.31 -10.60
C LYS A 3 -50.28 52.69 -9.35
N ASP A 4 -50.73 51.49 -9.02
CA ASP A 4 -49.90 50.54 -8.28
C ASP A 4 -49.10 49.72 -9.30
N GLY A 5 -47.77 49.81 -9.24
CA GLY A 5 -46.91 48.98 -10.07
C GLY A 5 -45.43 49.36 -10.00
N GLY A 6 -44.60 48.49 -9.39
CA GLY A 6 -43.24 48.29 -9.91
C GLY A 6 -42.04 48.45 -8.97
N ARG A 7 -42.16 48.59 -7.64
CA ARG A 7 -40.98 48.69 -6.74
C ARG A 7 -40.52 47.38 -6.06
N GLY A 8 -41.18 46.26 -6.33
CA GLY A 8 -40.86 44.95 -5.72
C GLY A 8 -39.91 44.04 -6.51
N SER A 9 -39.64 44.32 -7.80
CA SER A 9 -38.87 43.40 -8.64
C SER A 9 -37.35 43.58 -8.53
N THR A 10 -36.87 44.77 -8.17
CA THR A 10 -35.43 45.08 -8.15
C THR A 10 -34.72 44.45 -6.94
N SER A 11 -35.34 44.42 -5.76
CA SER A 11 -34.75 43.79 -4.57
C SER A 11 -34.59 42.28 -4.74
N SER A 12 -35.62 41.60 -5.26
CA SER A 12 -35.57 40.17 -5.55
C SER A 12 -34.51 39.85 -6.62
N GLY A 13 -34.38 40.69 -7.65
CA GLY A 13 -33.33 40.57 -8.67
C GLY A 13 -31.91 40.67 -8.11
N HIS A 14 -31.66 41.62 -7.21
CA HIS A 14 -30.36 41.76 -6.54
C HIS A 14 -30.01 40.55 -5.67
N CYS A 15 -30.96 39.97 -4.93
CA CYS A 15 -30.71 38.75 -4.14
C CYS A 15 -30.27 37.57 -5.01
N ARG A 16 -30.88 37.39 -6.19
CA ARG A 16 -30.49 36.31 -7.12
C ARG A 16 -29.08 36.47 -7.67
N PHE A 17 -28.63 37.70 -7.88
CA PHE A 17 -27.26 37.99 -8.32
C PHE A 17 -26.23 37.60 -7.26
N PHE A 18 -26.49 37.91 -5.99
CA PHE A 18 -25.60 37.50 -4.89
C PHE A 18 -25.61 35.99 -4.64
N ASP A 19 -26.77 35.34 -4.74
CA ASP A 19 -26.86 33.87 -4.68
C ASP A 19 -26.02 33.23 -5.80
N TYR A 20 -26.06 33.78 -7.01
CA TYR A 20 -25.25 33.32 -8.14
C TYR A 20 -23.74 33.51 -7.90
N LEU A 21 -23.33 34.64 -7.34
CA LEU A 21 -21.93 34.87 -6.96
C LEU A 21 -21.45 33.89 -5.87
N ALA A 22 -22.30 33.58 -4.89
CA ALA A 22 -21.98 32.63 -3.83
C ALA A 22 -21.89 31.18 -4.36
N ASP A 23 -22.72 30.84 -5.35
CA ASP A 23 -22.73 29.53 -5.99
C ASP A 23 -21.55 29.31 -6.95
N LEU A 24 -20.86 30.37 -7.39
CA LEU A 24 -19.67 30.27 -8.24
C LEU A 24 -18.43 29.77 -7.48
N VAL A 25 -18.38 29.98 -6.17
CA VAL A 25 -17.27 29.56 -5.32
C VAL A 25 -17.58 28.21 -4.70
N ASP A 26 -16.65 27.26 -4.83
CA ASP A 26 -16.84 25.90 -4.31
C ASP A 26 -17.23 25.90 -2.82
N PRO A 27 -18.28 25.15 -2.43
CA PRO A 27 -18.81 25.17 -1.07
C PRO A 27 -17.79 24.69 -0.01
N LYS A 28 -16.73 24.01 -0.44
CA LYS A 28 -15.62 23.58 0.42
C LYS A 28 -14.90 24.76 1.09
N PHE A 29 -14.93 25.95 0.50
CA PHE A 29 -14.25 27.12 1.07
C PHE A 29 -15.08 27.86 2.13
N TYR A 30 -16.40 27.64 2.17
CA TYR A 30 -17.29 28.23 3.18
C TYR A 30 -17.55 27.29 4.35
N HIS A 31 -17.45 25.97 4.13
CA HIS A 31 -17.70 24.96 5.15
C HIS A 31 -16.42 24.28 5.56
N ALA A 32 -16.13 24.27 6.86
CA ALA A 32 -15.05 23.45 7.41
C ALA A 32 -15.37 21.98 7.19
N ASP A 33 -14.37 21.19 6.77
CA ASP A 33 -14.48 19.74 6.79
C ASP A 33 -14.47 19.29 8.27
N ASP A 34 -15.63 19.29 8.94
CA ASP A 34 -15.82 18.83 10.33
C ASP A 34 -15.58 17.31 10.52
N ARG A 35 -14.99 16.67 9.51
CA ARG A 35 -14.63 15.25 9.53
C ARG A 35 -13.38 15.10 10.36
N GLU A 36 -13.55 14.61 11.57
CA GLU A 36 -12.43 14.23 12.42
C GLU A 36 -11.53 13.18 11.72
N HIS A 37 -10.24 13.45 11.69
CA HIS A 37 -9.26 12.55 11.11
C HIS A 37 -9.00 11.38 12.06
N ILE A 38 -9.82 10.33 11.99
CA ILE A 38 -9.66 9.14 12.81
C ILE A 38 -8.41 8.37 12.38
N ASN A 39 -7.41 8.25 13.28
CA ASN A 39 -6.22 7.47 13.02
C ASN A 39 -6.41 5.99 13.42
N PRO A 40 -6.56 5.05 12.46
CA PRO A 40 -6.87 3.65 12.76
C PRO A 40 -5.69 2.88 13.38
N LYS A 41 -4.51 3.51 13.52
CA LYS A 41 -3.29 2.89 14.05
C LYS A 41 -3.40 2.50 15.53
N TYR A 42 -4.18 3.23 16.31
CA TYR A 42 -4.29 3.05 17.76
C TYR A 42 -5.53 2.25 18.20
N MET A 43 -6.39 1.86 17.26
CA MET A 43 -7.56 1.04 17.52
C MET A 43 -7.21 -0.46 17.66
N LYS A 44 -8.05 -1.20 18.39
CA LYS A 44 -7.97 -2.68 18.50
C LYS A 44 -8.14 -3.32 17.11
N HIS A 45 -7.63 -4.53 16.90
CA HIS A 45 -7.60 -5.13 15.56
C HIS A 45 -8.99 -5.24 14.91
N ALA A 46 -10.02 -5.68 15.65
CA ALA A 46 -11.38 -5.80 15.14
C ALA A 46 -11.97 -4.45 14.69
N GLU A 47 -11.83 -3.43 15.54
CA GLU A 47 -12.25 -2.05 15.26
C GLU A 47 -11.47 -1.44 14.08
N ARG A 48 -10.16 -1.71 13.98
CA ARG A 48 -9.31 -1.28 12.85
C ARG A 48 -9.76 -1.89 11.53
N THR A 49 -10.18 -3.15 11.51
CA THR A 49 -10.70 -3.78 10.31
C THR A 49 -12.08 -3.25 9.93
N ALA A 50 -12.94 -3.00 10.92
CA ALA A 50 -14.26 -2.41 10.71
C ALA A 50 -14.16 -0.98 10.18
N THR A 51 -13.34 -0.11 10.79
CA THR A 51 -13.10 1.26 10.32
C THR A 51 -12.50 1.30 8.93
N LYS A 52 -11.52 0.45 8.61
CA LYS A 52 -10.99 0.33 7.24
C LYS A 52 -12.05 -0.10 6.22
N ARG A 53 -13.00 -0.95 6.62
CA ARG A 53 -14.12 -1.35 5.76
C ARG A 53 -15.08 -0.17 5.57
N ALA A 54 -15.44 0.52 6.64
CA ALA A 54 -16.28 1.72 6.61
C ALA A 54 -15.65 2.81 5.72
N PHE A 55 -14.35 3.09 5.85
CA PHE A 55 -13.65 4.05 4.98
C PHE A 55 -13.69 3.67 3.50
N LYS A 56 -13.57 2.37 3.18
CA LYS A 56 -13.67 1.91 1.78
C LYS A 56 -15.10 2.03 1.25
N GLU A 57 -16.10 1.75 2.07
CA GLU A 57 -17.51 1.90 1.71
C GLU A 57 -17.86 3.38 1.52
N GLN A 58 -17.46 4.26 2.44
CA GLN A 58 -17.59 5.72 2.31
C GLN A 58 -16.86 6.26 1.07
N TYR A 59 -15.66 5.77 0.77
CA TYR A 59 -14.94 6.18 -0.44
C TYR A 59 -15.70 5.80 -1.71
N LYS A 60 -16.31 4.61 -1.76
CA LYS A 60 -17.17 4.18 -2.88
C LYS A 60 -18.44 5.02 -2.98
N GLN A 61 -19.08 5.30 -1.84
CA GLN A 61 -20.27 6.14 -1.78
C GLN A 61 -19.96 7.57 -2.24
N ASN A 62 -18.86 8.17 -1.80
CA ASN A 62 -18.42 9.51 -2.25
C ASN A 62 -18.12 9.53 -3.75
N LYS A 63 -17.54 8.45 -4.30
CA LYS A 63 -17.36 8.34 -5.75
C LYS A 63 -18.67 8.24 -6.51
N ARG A 64 -19.64 7.50 -5.97
CA ARG A 64 -20.98 7.39 -6.56
C ARG A 64 -21.72 8.73 -6.51
N ALA A 65 -21.76 9.36 -5.34
CA ALA A 65 -22.35 10.68 -5.15
C ALA A 65 -21.69 11.78 -6.01
N LYS A 66 -20.39 11.67 -6.29
CA LYS A 66 -19.70 12.60 -7.22
C LYS A 66 -20.14 12.39 -8.69
N LEU A 67 -20.66 11.22 -9.03
CA LEU A 67 -21.12 10.88 -10.38
C LEU A 67 -22.64 11.08 -10.55
N ASP A 68 -23.38 11.29 -9.46
CA ASP A 68 -24.82 11.54 -9.48
C ASP A 68 -25.07 13.06 -9.60
N PRO A 69 -25.65 13.56 -10.71
CA PRO A 69 -25.83 15.00 -10.95
C PRO A 69 -26.79 15.65 -9.94
N ASP A 70 -27.77 14.92 -9.43
CA ASP A 70 -28.74 15.40 -8.45
C ASP A 70 -28.15 15.53 -7.03
N ALA A 71 -27.00 14.92 -6.77
CA ALA A 71 -26.34 14.97 -5.47
C ALA A 71 -25.45 16.22 -5.29
N VAL A 72 -25.17 16.95 -6.37
CA VAL A 72 -24.37 18.19 -6.34
C VAL A 72 -25.24 19.33 -5.81
N LYS A 73 -24.87 19.88 -4.65
CA LYS A 73 -25.59 20.99 -4.00
C LYS A 73 -24.80 22.28 -4.16
N THR A 74 -25.48 23.37 -4.45
CA THR A 74 -24.85 24.70 -4.49
C THR A 74 -24.61 25.22 -3.07
N THR A 75 -23.71 26.19 -2.92
CA THR A 75 -23.36 26.81 -1.64
C THR A 75 -24.61 27.36 -0.94
N THR A 76 -25.48 28.05 -1.68
CA THR A 76 -26.73 28.60 -1.14
C THR A 76 -27.70 27.51 -0.67
N GLN A 77 -27.76 26.38 -1.40
CA GLN A 77 -28.58 25.23 -0.98
C GLN A 77 -28.05 24.57 0.30
N LEU A 78 -26.73 24.51 0.47
CA LEU A 78 -26.11 24.01 1.70
C LEU A 78 -26.40 24.93 2.88
N HIS A 79 -26.35 26.25 2.69
CA HIS A 79 -26.74 27.22 3.72
C HIS A 79 -28.20 27.07 4.14
N LYS A 80 -29.11 26.94 3.18
CA LYS A 80 -30.55 26.70 3.45
C LYS A 80 -30.76 25.39 4.20
N LYS A 81 -30.04 24.33 3.82
CA LYS A 81 -30.09 23.03 4.49
C LYS A 81 -29.54 23.10 5.93
N GLN A 82 -28.41 23.76 6.15
CA GLN A 82 -27.86 23.97 7.49
C GLN A 82 -28.79 24.81 8.36
N ALA A 83 -29.44 25.84 7.81
CA ALA A 83 -30.41 26.66 8.51
C ALA A 83 -31.68 25.86 8.90
N GLN A 84 -32.16 25.00 8.00
CA GLN A 84 -33.27 24.07 8.28
C GLN A 84 -32.89 23.05 9.36
N GLU A 85 -31.72 22.40 9.24
CA GLU A 85 -31.20 21.46 10.25
C GLU A 85 -30.99 22.14 11.61
N ALA A 86 -30.54 23.41 11.63
CA ALA A 86 -30.40 24.18 12.86
C ALA A 86 -31.76 24.52 13.47
N ALA A 87 -32.75 24.91 12.67
CA ALA A 87 -34.12 25.17 13.13
C ALA A 87 -34.79 23.90 13.66
N GLU A 88 -34.59 22.76 13.01
CA GLU A 88 -35.06 21.45 13.48
C GLU A 88 -34.39 21.04 14.79
N ARG A 89 -33.08 21.26 14.93
CA ARG A 89 -32.36 21.00 16.20
C ARG A 89 -32.82 21.93 17.33
N GLN A 90 -33.13 23.18 17.02
CA GLN A 90 -33.71 24.13 17.98
C GLN A 90 -35.12 23.72 18.40
N ALA A 91 -35.95 23.24 17.47
CA ALA A 91 -37.26 22.69 17.77
C ALA A 91 -37.20 21.38 18.58
N ALA A 92 -36.13 20.59 18.42
CA ALA A 92 -35.88 19.35 19.15
C ALA A 92 -35.22 19.55 20.53
N GLY A 93 -34.90 20.79 20.93
CA GLY A 93 -34.36 21.10 22.27
C GLY A 93 -32.92 20.66 22.53
N GLU A 94 -32.14 20.34 21.49
CA GLU A 94 -30.71 20.00 21.63
C GLU A 94 -29.88 21.28 21.84
N PRO A 95 -28.93 21.31 22.82
CA PRO A 95 -28.07 22.47 23.01
C PRO A 95 -27.17 22.65 21.79
N ALA A 96 -27.14 23.87 21.25
CA ALA A 96 -26.35 24.25 20.09
C ALA A 96 -24.83 24.11 20.35
N GLY A 97 -24.32 22.89 20.22
CA GLY A 97 -22.89 22.58 20.27
C GLY A 97 -22.28 22.62 18.86
N GLY A 98 -21.63 23.73 18.51
CA GLY A 98 -20.76 23.78 17.32
C GLY A 98 -20.70 25.13 16.60
N LEU A 99 -19.75 25.98 17.04
CA LEU A 99 -19.02 26.96 16.22
C LEU A 99 -19.84 27.96 15.35
N ALA A 100 -20.64 28.80 16.00
CA ALA A 100 -20.86 30.17 15.53
C ALA A 100 -19.59 31.00 15.84
N GLY A 101 -18.59 30.87 14.98
CA GLY A 101 -17.25 31.42 15.19
C GLY A 101 -16.85 32.51 14.20
N LEU A 102 -17.78 33.30 13.65
CA LEU A 102 -17.49 34.55 12.95
C LEU A 102 -18.72 35.47 13.03
N GLY A 103 -18.74 36.37 14.01
CA GLY A 103 -19.74 37.42 14.11
C GLY A 103 -20.12 37.74 15.55
N THR A 104 -19.72 38.94 15.99
CA THR A 104 -20.09 39.61 17.24
C THR A 104 -19.21 39.25 18.45
N LEU A 105 -18.22 40.11 18.72
CA LEU A 105 -17.54 40.21 20.02
C LEU A 105 -18.56 40.64 21.07
N HIS A 106 -19.22 39.67 21.70
CA HIS A 106 -19.87 39.88 22.98
C HIS A 106 -18.81 39.67 24.07
N LEU A 107 -18.22 40.75 24.58
CA LEU A 107 -17.49 40.70 25.85
C LEU A 107 -18.52 40.44 26.95
N SER A 108 -18.78 39.16 27.22
CA SER A 108 -19.47 38.77 28.45
C SER A 108 -18.56 39.15 29.61
N ALA A 109 -19.05 40.05 30.45
CA ALA A 109 -18.45 40.41 31.73
C ALA A 109 -18.60 39.23 32.71
N GLY A 110 -17.90 38.13 32.43
CA GLY A 110 -17.70 37.03 33.37
C GLY A 110 -16.48 37.33 34.22
N GLY A 111 -16.67 37.44 35.54
CA GLY A 111 -15.60 37.68 36.50
C GLY A 111 -14.42 36.72 36.32
N GLN A 112 -13.21 37.24 36.50
CA GLN A 112 -11.99 36.45 36.49
C GLN A 112 -12.12 35.30 37.50
N PRO A 113 -11.77 34.05 37.14
CA PRO A 113 -11.85 32.92 38.08
C PRO A 113 -10.97 33.22 39.29
N SER A 114 -11.49 32.94 40.48
CA SER A 114 -10.78 33.28 41.71
C SER A 114 -9.48 32.49 41.79
N ARG A 115 -8.48 33.04 42.47
CA ARG A 115 -7.17 32.38 42.65
C ARG A 115 -7.29 30.96 43.21
N GLU A 116 -8.32 30.71 44.00
CA GLU A 116 -8.58 29.41 44.63
C GLU A 116 -9.10 28.37 43.63
N GLU A 117 -9.91 28.78 42.65
CA GLU A 117 -10.34 27.91 41.55
C GLU A 117 -9.16 27.52 40.65
N LEU A 118 -8.25 28.47 40.40
CA LEU A 118 -7.03 28.19 39.63
C LEU A 118 -6.10 27.22 40.37
N LEU A 119 -5.97 27.36 41.70
CA LEU A 119 -5.18 26.44 42.52
C LEU A 119 -5.80 25.04 42.57
N HIS A 120 -7.12 24.94 42.71
CA HIS A 120 -7.82 23.64 42.63
C HIS A 120 -7.63 22.97 41.28
N ARG A 121 -7.74 23.75 40.19
CA ARG A 121 -7.55 23.24 38.83
C ARG A 121 -6.10 22.81 38.56
N LEU A 122 -5.13 23.50 39.18
CA LEU A 122 -3.72 23.11 39.14
C LEU A 122 -3.48 21.81 39.92
N HIS A 123 -4.00 21.68 41.14
CA HIS A 123 -3.87 20.45 41.94
C HIS A 123 -4.50 19.24 41.25
N ALA A 124 -5.71 19.38 40.70
CA ALA A 124 -6.35 18.32 39.92
C ALA A 124 -5.53 17.90 38.69
N LYS A 125 -4.86 18.86 38.05
CA LYS A 125 -4.00 18.59 36.89
C LYS A 125 -2.67 17.94 37.29
N MET A 126 -2.13 18.28 38.46
CA MET A 126 -0.94 17.64 39.02
C MET A 126 -1.22 16.17 39.39
N GLU A 127 -2.39 15.88 39.99
CA GLU A 127 -2.79 14.50 40.31
C GLU A 127 -3.00 13.64 39.06
N LEU A 128 -3.56 14.21 37.98
CA LEU A 128 -3.71 13.50 36.70
C LEU A 128 -2.39 13.22 35.98
N CYS A 129 -1.35 14.03 36.24
CA CYS A 129 -0.04 13.88 35.60
C CYS A 129 0.98 13.08 36.45
N LEU A 130 0.66 12.75 37.69
CA LEU A 130 1.46 11.86 38.52
C LEU A 130 1.01 10.41 38.31
N PRO A 131 1.87 9.51 37.78
CA PRO A 131 1.52 8.10 37.66
C PRO A 131 1.31 7.50 39.06
N PRO A 132 0.35 6.58 39.26
CA PRO A 132 0.14 5.97 40.56
C PRO A 132 1.41 5.23 40.98
N ALA A 133 2.09 5.77 41.98
CA ALA A 133 3.21 5.14 42.65
C ALA A 133 2.73 3.86 43.35
N ARG A 134 2.73 2.74 42.61
CA ARG A 134 2.69 1.41 43.21
C ARG A 134 4.05 0.75 43.07
N LEU A 135 4.71 0.67 44.23
CA LEU A 135 5.54 -0.44 44.68
C LEU A 135 7.00 -0.45 44.18
N ARG A 136 7.79 0.36 44.88
CA ARG A 136 9.16 0.00 45.26
C ARG A 136 9.06 -1.00 46.43
N ALA A 137 9.05 -2.29 46.13
CA ALA A 137 9.36 -3.36 47.08
C ALA A 137 10.30 -4.35 46.36
N GLY A 138 11.41 -4.69 47.02
CA GLY A 138 12.64 -5.22 46.41
C GLY A 138 12.56 -6.60 45.77
N PRO A 139 13.69 -7.08 45.20
CA PRO A 139 13.76 -8.37 44.53
C PRO A 139 13.96 -9.48 45.56
N GLN A 140 12.96 -10.35 45.71
CA GLN A 140 13.15 -11.69 46.28
C GLN A 140 12.61 -12.74 45.30
N ARG A 141 13.50 -13.70 45.01
CA ARG A 141 13.24 -14.97 44.31
C ARG A 141 12.16 -15.78 45.04
N ALA A 142 11.35 -16.49 44.25
CA ALA A 142 10.92 -17.90 44.40
C ALA A 142 9.43 -18.08 44.06
N GLY A 143 9.11 -19.14 43.31
CA GLY A 143 7.72 -19.63 43.17
C GLY A 143 7.37 -20.11 41.76
N ALA A 144 7.21 -21.43 41.63
CA ALA A 144 6.90 -22.17 40.42
C ALA A 144 5.41 -22.07 39.99
N GLY A 145 5.11 -22.57 38.78
CA GLY A 145 3.87 -23.30 38.53
C GLY A 145 2.82 -22.64 37.62
N GLU A 146 2.62 -23.27 36.46
CA GLU A 146 1.36 -23.40 35.71
C GLU A 146 0.64 -22.16 35.14
N GLY A 147 0.55 -22.09 33.80
CA GLY A 147 -0.38 -21.16 33.15
C GLY A 147 -0.28 -20.98 31.62
N ARG A 148 0.57 -21.71 30.88
CA ARG A 148 0.79 -21.43 29.44
C ARG A 148 -0.02 -22.27 28.45
N ASP A 149 -0.80 -23.26 28.88
CA ASP A 149 -1.43 -24.21 27.95
C ASP A 149 -2.87 -23.88 27.52
N LYS A 150 -3.51 -22.86 28.10
CA LYS A 150 -4.91 -22.51 27.75
C LYS A 150 -5.04 -21.55 26.56
N GLN A 151 -4.00 -20.78 26.21
CA GLN A 151 -4.04 -19.83 25.09
C GLN A 151 -3.68 -20.45 23.72
N ALA A 152 -2.95 -21.56 23.71
CA ALA A 152 -2.56 -22.25 22.47
C ALA A 152 -3.75 -22.95 21.76
N LYS A 153 -4.74 -23.45 22.52
CA LYS A 153 -5.94 -24.11 21.96
C LYS A 153 -6.85 -23.13 21.19
N GLY A 154 -7.10 -21.93 21.75
CA GLY A 154 -7.90 -20.90 21.08
C GLY A 154 -7.31 -20.40 19.76
N ALA A 155 -5.97 -20.28 19.67
CA ALA A 155 -5.29 -19.88 18.44
C ALA A 155 -5.33 -20.98 17.36
N ALA A 156 -5.19 -22.25 17.76
CA ALA A 156 -5.26 -23.39 16.86
C ALA A 156 -6.68 -23.59 16.29
N ASP A 157 -7.71 -23.38 17.09
CA ASP A 157 -9.10 -23.53 16.65
C ASP A 157 -9.55 -22.36 15.76
N ASN A 158 -9.07 -21.14 16.01
CA ASN A 158 -9.27 -20.00 15.10
C ASN A 158 -8.58 -20.23 13.73
N ALA A 159 -7.39 -20.84 13.72
CA ALA A 159 -6.68 -21.21 12.49
C ALA A 159 -7.40 -22.33 11.70
N LYS A 160 -8.06 -23.27 12.38
CA LYS A 160 -8.90 -24.31 11.73
C LYS A 160 -10.17 -23.71 11.12
N GLN A 161 -10.85 -22.81 11.84
CA GLN A 161 -12.05 -22.12 11.36
C GLN A 161 -11.75 -21.27 10.11
N TRP A 162 -10.66 -20.50 10.12
CA TRP A 162 -10.21 -19.74 8.94
C TRP A 162 -9.92 -20.64 7.73
N ARG A 163 -9.34 -21.83 7.97
CA ARG A 163 -9.02 -22.80 6.90
C ARG A 163 -10.30 -23.44 6.31
N GLN A 164 -11.31 -23.71 7.14
CA GLN A 164 -12.62 -24.17 6.68
C GLN A 164 -13.38 -23.09 5.89
N GLU A 165 -13.31 -21.82 6.30
CA GLU A 165 -13.95 -20.71 5.58
C GLU A 165 -13.34 -20.49 4.19
N GLN A 166 -12.02 -20.64 4.06
CA GLN A 166 -11.32 -20.58 2.77
C GLN A 166 -11.68 -21.75 1.85
N LEU A 167 -11.89 -22.95 2.40
CA LEU A 167 -12.38 -24.10 1.65
C LEU A 167 -13.85 -23.89 1.21
N GLY A 168 -14.69 -23.37 2.10
CA GLY A 168 -16.08 -22.99 1.80
C GLY A 168 -16.16 -21.96 0.67
N ARG A 169 -15.31 -20.93 0.67
CA ARG A 169 -15.23 -19.93 -0.42
C ARG A 169 -14.80 -20.53 -1.75
N LYS A 170 -13.87 -21.50 -1.75
CA LYS A 170 -13.43 -22.20 -2.98
C LYS A 170 -14.48 -23.16 -3.53
N LEU A 171 -15.25 -23.79 -2.64
CA LEU A 171 -16.40 -24.63 -3.02
C LEU A 171 -17.55 -23.78 -3.57
N LYS A 172 -17.88 -22.64 -2.94
CA LYS A 172 -18.91 -21.69 -3.41
C LYS A 172 -18.51 -21.03 -4.73
N GLY A 173 -17.23 -20.68 -4.91
CA GLY A 173 -16.70 -20.16 -6.17
C GLY A 173 -16.70 -21.19 -7.33
N LYS A 174 -16.72 -22.49 -7.02
CA LYS A 174 -16.91 -23.56 -8.01
C LYS A 174 -18.38 -23.85 -8.31
N GLN A 175 -19.27 -23.68 -7.34
CA GLN A 175 -20.72 -23.87 -7.54
C GLN A 175 -21.36 -22.71 -8.33
N GLN A 176 -20.75 -21.52 -8.32
CA GLN A 176 -21.21 -20.35 -9.08
C GLN A 176 -20.64 -20.25 -10.50
N GLN A 177 -19.84 -21.23 -10.94
CA GLN A 177 -19.39 -21.38 -12.33
C GLN A 177 -20.01 -22.65 -12.92
N GLN A 178 -21.26 -22.55 -13.36
CA GLN A 178 -21.91 -23.49 -14.30
C GLN A 178 -21.70 -22.99 -15.76
N PRO A 179 -21.88 -23.85 -16.78
CA PRO A 179 -20.99 -23.97 -17.93
C PRO A 179 -21.41 -23.10 -19.12
N GLY A 180 -20.79 -21.94 -19.30
CA GLY A 180 -21.09 -21.02 -20.41
C GLY A 180 -20.07 -20.93 -21.54
N GLN A 181 -18.96 -21.69 -21.52
CA GLN A 181 -17.82 -21.46 -22.44
C GLN A 181 -17.27 -22.73 -23.09
N LYS A 182 -18.15 -23.60 -23.62
CA LYS A 182 -17.73 -24.79 -24.38
C LYS A 182 -18.13 -24.81 -25.86
N GLN A 183 -18.49 -23.67 -26.46
CA GLN A 183 -18.91 -23.63 -27.88
C GLN A 183 -18.09 -22.72 -28.82
N GLN A 184 -16.95 -22.15 -28.39
CA GLN A 184 -16.13 -21.30 -29.28
C GLN A 184 -14.72 -21.82 -29.59
N GLN A 185 -14.42 -23.10 -29.33
CA GLN A 185 -13.09 -23.67 -29.58
C GLN A 185 -13.07 -24.89 -30.50
N GLN A 186 -14.08 -25.05 -31.36
CA GLN A 186 -14.13 -26.09 -32.39
C GLN A 186 -14.12 -25.58 -33.85
N GLN A 187 -13.85 -24.30 -34.10
CA GLN A 187 -13.77 -23.74 -35.47
C GLN A 187 -12.37 -23.26 -35.91
N GLN A 188 -11.31 -23.65 -35.22
CA GLN A 188 -9.93 -23.45 -35.70
C GLN A 188 -9.15 -24.76 -35.68
N GLN A 189 -9.61 -25.73 -36.45
CA GLN A 189 -8.83 -26.89 -36.88
C GLN A 189 -9.24 -27.29 -38.29
N GLN A 190 -8.85 -26.49 -39.28
CA GLN A 190 -8.64 -26.94 -40.66
C GLN A 190 -7.64 -25.99 -41.33
N GLN A 191 -6.34 -26.34 -41.32
CA GLN A 191 -5.42 -26.20 -42.46
C GLN A 191 -4.28 -27.21 -42.29
N PRO A 192 -3.91 -27.97 -43.35
CA PRO A 192 -2.95 -29.08 -43.25
C PRO A 192 -1.49 -28.64 -43.41
N ALA A 193 -0.62 -29.52 -42.92
CA ALA A 193 0.83 -29.42 -42.89
C ALA A 193 1.48 -29.65 -44.27
N ALA A 194 2.56 -28.92 -44.54
CA ALA A 194 3.64 -29.34 -45.44
C ALA A 194 4.98 -28.72 -44.99
N GLY A 195 6.04 -29.54 -44.95
CA GLY A 195 7.44 -29.11 -45.02
C GLY A 195 8.25 -29.08 -43.72
N ARG A 196 8.98 -30.17 -43.45
CA ARG A 196 10.12 -30.23 -42.51
C ARG A 196 11.37 -29.62 -43.13
N CYS A 197 12.30 -29.13 -42.31
CA CYS A 197 13.67 -29.67 -42.21
C CYS A 197 14.43 -29.09 -41.01
N ALA A 198 15.19 -29.98 -40.33
CA ALA A 198 16.28 -29.66 -39.40
C ALA A 198 17.47 -29.06 -40.18
N GLU A 199 18.50 -28.43 -39.63
CA GLU A 199 19.49 -28.96 -38.69
C GLU A 199 20.63 -27.92 -38.47
N THR A 200 21.38 -28.05 -37.36
CA THR A 200 22.73 -27.46 -37.07
C THR A 200 22.82 -25.94 -36.88
N GLY A 201 23.70 -25.34 -36.08
CA GLY A 201 24.89 -25.76 -35.34
C GLY A 201 25.53 -24.52 -34.67
N LYS A 202 26.46 -24.77 -33.75
CA LYS A 202 27.23 -23.84 -32.90
C LYS A 202 27.92 -22.68 -33.64
N GLY A 203 28.21 -21.57 -32.94
CA GLY A 203 29.31 -20.68 -33.36
C GLY A 203 29.36 -19.32 -32.67
N ARG A 204 30.48 -19.03 -32.02
CA ARG A 204 30.80 -17.88 -31.15
C ARG A 204 31.37 -16.70 -31.95
N ALA A 205 31.38 -15.53 -31.30
CA ALA A 205 32.41 -14.47 -31.36
C ALA A 205 32.18 -13.22 -32.26
N ALA A 206 32.10 -12.11 -31.54
CA ALA A 206 32.58 -10.75 -31.81
C ALA A 206 33.40 -10.49 -33.10
N ALA A 207 33.00 -9.43 -33.80
CA ALA A 207 33.93 -8.42 -34.31
C ALA A 207 33.19 -7.09 -34.54
N ALA A 208 33.85 -6.01 -34.17
CA ALA A 208 33.44 -4.65 -34.36
C ALA A 208 33.36 -4.28 -35.85
N GLY A 209 32.36 -3.49 -36.22
CA GLY A 209 32.25 -2.85 -37.52
C GLY A 209 31.33 -1.65 -37.40
N GLN A 210 31.93 -0.46 -37.30
CA GLN A 210 31.22 0.81 -37.42
C GLN A 210 30.65 0.93 -38.83
N GLN A 211 29.33 1.06 -38.96
CA GLN A 211 28.72 1.65 -40.15
C GLN A 211 27.65 2.63 -39.71
N GLN A 212 27.86 3.88 -40.10
CA GLN A 212 26.88 4.95 -40.05
C GLN A 212 25.75 4.60 -41.01
N GLN A 213 24.51 4.57 -40.51
CA GLN A 213 23.32 4.66 -41.35
C GLN A 213 22.46 5.80 -40.85
N GLN A 214 22.36 6.81 -41.70
CA GLN A 214 21.39 7.87 -41.64
C GLN A 214 20.01 7.30 -41.96
N GLN A 215 19.04 7.69 -41.13
CA GLN A 215 17.63 7.93 -41.45
C GLN A 215 16.83 6.79 -42.11
N GLN A 216 16.06 6.07 -41.29
CA GLN A 216 14.63 5.86 -41.60
C GLN A 216 13.81 6.04 -40.33
N GLN A 217 12.86 6.97 -40.42
CA GLN A 217 11.95 7.40 -39.39
C GLN A 217 10.91 6.30 -39.14
N GLY A 218 11.18 5.43 -38.17
CA GLY A 218 10.11 4.72 -37.47
C GLY A 218 9.55 5.65 -36.41
N ALA A 219 8.30 6.10 -36.57
CA ALA A 219 7.58 6.93 -35.61
C ALA A 219 7.41 6.19 -34.27
N GLY A 220 8.44 6.25 -33.44
CA GLY A 220 8.39 5.90 -32.02
C GLY A 220 7.64 7.01 -31.30
N LEU A 221 6.33 6.83 -31.14
CA LEU A 221 5.48 7.66 -30.29
C LEU A 221 6.04 7.65 -28.85
N ALA A 222 6.87 8.64 -28.54
CA ALA A 222 7.39 8.88 -27.21
C ALA A 222 6.27 9.48 -26.34
N PHE A 223 5.53 8.62 -25.66
CA PHE A 223 4.51 9.02 -24.70
C PHE A 223 5.17 9.75 -23.52
N ASN A 224 4.68 10.95 -23.19
CA ASN A 224 5.16 11.88 -22.14
C ASN A 224 6.43 12.70 -22.43
N LYS A 225 6.43 13.48 -23.52
CA LYS A 225 7.16 14.76 -23.51
C LYS A 225 6.31 15.88 -24.10
N LEU A 226 5.33 16.33 -23.33
CA LEU A 226 4.67 17.61 -23.55
C LEU A 226 5.71 18.72 -23.33
N GLN A 227 6.23 19.30 -24.41
CA GLN A 227 6.82 20.64 -24.37
C GLN A 227 5.66 21.61 -24.49
N LEU A 228 5.25 22.19 -23.37
CA LEU A 228 4.32 23.32 -23.37
C LEU A 228 5.14 24.56 -23.72
N ASP A 229 4.97 25.04 -24.95
CA ASP A 229 5.47 26.33 -25.43
C ASP A 229 4.58 27.46 -24.88
N THR A 230 4.54 27.55 -23.55
CA THR A 230 4.10 28.77 -22.87
C THR A 230 5.38 29.51 -22.54
N GLY A 231 5.58 30.69 -23.13
CA GLY A 231 6.74 31.58 -22.99
C GLY A 231 7.02 32.11 -21.58
N ARG A 232 6.89 31.26 -20.56
CA ARG A 232 7.31 31.47 -19.19
C ARG A 232 8.33 30.39 -18.86
N PRO A 233 9.62 30.74 -18.65
CA PRO A 233 10.61 29.76 -18.24
C PRO A 233 10.19 29.22 -16.86
N GLY A 234 9.66 28.00 -16.85
CA GLY A 234 9.58 27.22 -15.63
C GLY A 234 10.98 27.14 -15.05
N THR A 235 11.10 27.41 -13.75
CA THR A 235 12.35 27.39 -12.96
C THR A 235 12.95 25.98 -12.80
N GLY A 236 12.90 25.17 -13.85
CA GLY A 236 13.71 23.98 -14.01
C GLY A 236 15.10 24.41 -14.46
N ARG A 237 15.94 24.80 -13.48
CA ARG A 237 17.38 25.09 -13.64
C ARG A 237 18.08 23.91 -14.33
N LYS A 238 18.04 23.85 -15.67
CA LYS A 238 18.93 23.01 -16.48
C LYS A 238 20.28 23.73 -16.52
N GLY A 239 21.25 23.21 -15.78
CA GLY A 239 22.64 23.69 -15.80
C GLY A 239 23.31 23.89 -14.44
N GLY A 240 22.58 23.78 -13.32
CA GLY A 240 23.22 23.73 -12.01
C GLY A 240 23.89 22.36 -11.82
N LYS A 241 25.19 22.32 -11.52
CA LYS A 241 25.85 21.10 -11.00
C LYS A 241 24.93 20.53 -9.90
N GLY A 242 24.59 19.25 -10.00
CA GLY A 242 23.74 18.59 -9.01
C GLY A 242 24.31 18.78 -7.60
N LYS A 243 23.45 18.69 -6.58
CA LYS A 243 23.91 18.72 -5.18
C LYS A 243 25.04 17.70 -5.02
N GLN A 244 26.15 18.10 -4.40
CA GLN A 244 27.31 17.23 -4.21
C GLN A 244 26.90 15.89 -3.60
N THR A 245 27.52 14.81 -4.08
CA THR A 245 27.25 13.49 -3.49
C THR A 245 27.72 13.49 -2.04
N LYS A 246 27.12 12.65 -1.19
CA LYS A 246 27.52 12.59 0.23
C LYS A 246 28.97 12.13 0.43
N ALA A 247 29.53 11.40 -0.54
CA ALA A 247 30.93 11.03 -0.56
C ALA A 247 31.84 12.23 -0.91
N GLU A 248 31.46 13.04 -1.90
CA GLU A 248 32.13 14.30 -2.22
C GLU A 248 32.06 15.30 -1.05
N ALA A 249 30.90 15.40 -0.40
CA ALA A 249 30.72 16.24 0.79
C ALA A 249 31.60 15.75 1.95
N LEU A 250 31.80 14.43 2.09
CA LEU A 250 32.69 13.87 3.11
C LEU A 250 34.15 14.23 2.83
N LYS A 251 34.58 14.12 1.58
CA LYS A 251 35.93 14.54 1.19
C LYS A 251 36.13 16.04 1.42
N ALA A 252 35.18 16.86 1.00
CA ALA A 252 35.24 18.32 1.21
C ALA A 252 35.25 18.69 2.71
N ALA A 253 34.50 17.96 3.54
CA ALA A 253 34.51 18.14 5.00
C ALA A 253 35.86 17.74 5.62
N GLU A 254 36.46 16.63 5.18
CA GLU A 254 37.79 16.20 5.61
C GLU A 254 38.87 17.20 5.19
N ASP A 255 38.82 17.68 3.95
CA ASP A 255 39.75 18.70 3.42
C ASP A 255 39.62 20.02 4.21
N LYS A 256 38.39 20.44 4.55
CA LYS A 256 38.16 21.61 5.41
C LYS A 256 38.70 21.41 6.83
N GLN A 257 38.52 20.23 7.41
CA GLN A 257 39.08 19.91 8.73
C GLN A 257 40.60 19.90 8.73
N ALA A 258 41.22 19.36 7.68
CA ALA A 258 42.68 19.39 7.51
C ALA A 258 43.19 20.83 7.42
N ARG A 259 42.56 21.69 6.59
CA ARG A 259 42.92 23.12 6.49
C ARG A 259 42.79 23.87 7.82
N LEU A 260 41.74 23.59 8.59
CA LEU A 260 41.57 24.19 9.92
C LEU A 260 42.60 23.67 10.93
N ALA A 261 42.97 22.38 10.85
CA ALA A 261 44.02 21.81 11.69
C ALA A 261 45.39 22.42 11.36
N ASP A 262 45.72 22.58 10.08
CA ASP A 262 46.96 23.22 9.62
C ASP A 262 47.03 24.69 10.05
N ALA A 263 45.94 25.45 9.89
CA ALA A 263 45.85 26.84 10.35
C ALA A 263 45.98 26.95 11.87
N THR A 264 45.44 25.97 12.61
CA THR A 264 45.59 25.90 14.07
C THR A 264 47.03 25.61 14.47
N ALA A 265 47.72 24.70 13.77
CA ALA A 265 49.13 24.38 14.00
C ALA A 265 50.05 25.58 13.70
N ARG A 266 49.67 26.44 12.75
CA ARG A 266 50.36 27.70 12.44
C ARG A 266 49.97 28.86 13.36
N HIS A 267 49.01 28.66 14.26
CA HIS A 267 48.43 29.68 15.11
C HIS A 267 47.79 30.87 14.35
N ASP A 268 47.35 30.63 13.11
CA ASP A 268 46.71 31.63 12.24
C ASP A 268 45.25 31.87 12.68
N LYS A 269 45.07 32.68 13.73
CA LYS A 269 43.74 33.00 14.30
C LYS A 269 42.79 33.63 13.27
N GLU A 270 43.33 34.42 12.35
CA GLU A 270 42.55 35.10 11.31
C GLU A 270 41.93 34.12 10.31
N ALA A 271 42.67 33.10 9.88
CA ALA A 271 42.16 32.08 8.95
C ALA A 271 41.06 31.23 9.61
N ILE A 272 41.23 30.88 10.89
CA ILE A 272 40.23 30.14 11.68
C ILE A 272 38.96 30.99 11.84
N ALA A 273 39.12 32.28 12.18
CA ALA A 273 38.01 33.19 12.31
C ALA A 273 37.29 33.39 10.96
N ALA A 274 38.02 33.59 9.86
CA ALA A 274 37.44 33.78 8.53
C ALA A 274 36.58 32.59 8.10
N GLU A 275 37.04 31.35 8.31
CA GLU A 275 36.25 30.15 8.02
C GLU A 275 35.04 30.01 8.95
N ALA A 276 35.16 30.39 10.23
CA ALA A 276 34.04 30.41 11.16
C ALA A 276 32.96 31.44 10.75
N TRP A 277 33.36 32.65 10.35
CA TRP A 277 32.47 33.69 9.83
C TRP A 277 31.81 33.29 8.52
N ARG A 278 32.57 32.67 7.59
CA ARG A 278 32.02 32.11 6.36
C ARG A 278 30.94 31.07 6.64
N ALA A 279 31.20 30.14 7.57
CA ALA A 279 30.24 29.12 7.95
C ALA A 279 29.00 29.74 8.66
N ALA A 280 29.17 30.79 9.45
CA ALA A 280 28.06 31.51 10.07
C ALA A 280 27.21 32.24 9.02
N LEU A 281 27.83 32.93 8.06
CA LEU A 281 27.14 33.62 6.97
C LEU A 281 26.38 32.64 6.07
N ALA A 282 26.96 31.48 5.73
CA ALA A 282 26.27 30.45 4.96
C ALA A 282 25.05 29.87 5.71
N ARG A 283 25.14 29.70 7.03
CA ARG A 283 23.98 29.27 7.83
C ARG A 283 22.91 30.36 7.91
N ALA A 284 23.32 31.62 8.08
CA ALA A 284 22.42 32.77 8.13
C ALA A 284 21.71 33.03 6.79
N SER A 285 22.37 32.75 5.66
CA SER A 285 21.76 32.81 4.32
C SER A 285 20.74 31.68 4.07
N GLY A 286 20.59 30.75 5.00
CA GLY A 286 19.70 29.59 4.88
C GLY A 286 20.33 28.39 4.16
N GLU A 287 21.62 28.43 3.86
CA GLU A 287 22.32 27.28 3.28
C GLU A 287 22.51 26.17 4.32
N ARG A 288 22.11 24.94 3.96
CA ARG A 288 22.25 23.78 4.85
C ARG A 288 23.67 23.22 4.79
N VAL A 289 24.55 23.79 5.61
CA VAL A 289 25.97 23.41 5.75
C VAL A 289 26.10 21.96 6.26
N LEU A 290 26.72 21.09 5.46
CA LEU A 290 26.91 19.65 5.71
C LEU A 290 28.40 19.31 5.88
N ASP A 291 29.04 19.91 6.87
CA ASP A 291 30.51 19.87 7.01
C ASP A 291 31.01 18.87 8.08
N ASP A 292 30.12 18.10 8.73
CA ASP A 292 30.50 17.15 9.78
C ASP A 292 30.86 15.76 9.21
N PRO A 293 32.15 15.34 9.20
CA PRO A 293 32.54 14.06 8.59
C PRO A 293 31.98 12.86 9.35
N LYS A 294 31.84 12.94 10.68
CA LYS A 294 31.23 11.87 11.50
C LYS A 294 29.77 11.61 11.08
N LEU A 295 28.99 12.67 10.83
CA LEU A 295 27.59 12.53 10.41
C LEU A 295 27.49 12.00 8.97
N LEU A 296 28.36 12.46 8.07
CA LEU A 296 28.42 11.98 6.69
C LEU A 296 28.78 10.49 6.62
N ARG A 297 29.76 10.03 7.41
CA ARG A 297 30.11 8.59 7.53
C ARG A 297 28.91 7.77 8.04
N ARG A 298 28.20 8.24 9.08
CA ARG A 298 26.99 7.56 9.59
C ARG A 298 25.88 7.53 8.54
N SER A 299 25.70 8.60 7.77
CA SER A 299 24.75 8.66 6.68
C SER A 299 25.07 7.63 5.59
N LEU A 300 26.31 7.58 5.12
CA LEU A 300 26.75 6.61 4.10
C LEU A 300 26.56 5.17 4.58
N LYS A 301 26.87 4.89 5.86
CA LYS A 301 26.63 3.56 6.47
C LYS A 301 25.14 3.18 6.47
N ARG A 302 24.24 4.11 6.83
CA ARG A 302 22.79 3.87 6.79
C ARG A 302 22.32 3.60 5.36
N GLU A 303 22.79 4.36 4.38
CA GLU A 303 22.45 4.13 2.97
C GLU A 303 22.94 2.78 2.47
N ALA A 304 24.15 2.36 2.85
CA ALA A 304 24.68 1.05 2.51
C ALA A 304 23.83 -0.07 3.14
N GLN A 305 23.45 0.06 4.41
CA GLN A 305 22.56 -0.90 5.09
C GLN A 305 21.18 -0.97 4.44
N ASP A 306 20.59 0.17 4.08
CA ASP A 306 19.29 0.19 3.40
C ASP A 306 19.38 -0.42 2.00
N LYS A 307 20.46 -0.17 1.25
CA LYS A 307 20.72 -0.86 -0.01
C LYS A 307 20.84 -2.37 0.18
N GLN A 308 21.56 -2.83 1.21
CA GLN A 308 21.67 -4.25 1.55
C GLN A 308 20.31 -4.86 1.91
N ARG A 309 19.50 -4.18 2.74
CA ARG A 309 18.14 -4.64 3.10
C ARG A 309 17.24 -4.72 1.88
N LYS A 310 17.29 -3.73 0.99
CA LYS A 310 16.54 -3.72 -0.28
C LYS A 310 17.00 -4.86 -1.20
N ALA A 311 18.30 -5.09 -1.30
CA ALA A 311 18.88 -6.18 -2.10
C ALA A 311 18.43 -7.56 -1.58
N LYS A 312 18.52 -7.80 -0.26
CA LYS A 312 18.04 -9.03 0.38
C LYS A 312 16.56 -9.27 0.10
N ARG A 313 15.71 -8.26 0.34
CA ARG A 313 14.26 -8.33 0.04
C ARG A 313 13.94 -8.56 -1.43
N TRP A 314 14.78 -8.08 -2.34
CA TRP A 314 14.60 -8.34 -3.76
C TRP A 314 15.01 -9.76 -4.13
N ALA A 315 16.13 -10.26 -3.59
CA ALA A 315 16.54 -11.64 -3.74
C ALA A 315 15.49 -12.62 -3.19
N GLU A 316 14.93 -12.37 -2.00
CA GLU A 316 13.83 -13.16 -1.40
C GLU A 316 12.57 -13.17 -2.28
N ARG A 317 12.24 -12.03 -2.91
CA ARG A 317 11.10 -11.98 -3.85
C ARG A 317 11.36 -12.81 -5.10
N ASN A 318 12.56 -12.73 -5.65
CA ASN A 318 12.94 -13.50 -6.84
C ASN A 318 12.99 -15.00 -6.53
N SER A 319 13.53 -15.40 -5.38
CA SER A 319 13.57 -16.81 -4.97
C SER A 319 12.16 -17.36 -4.72
N ALA A 320 11.29 -16.61 -4.03
CA ALA A 320 9.90 -16.99 -3.83
C ALA A 320 9.14 -17.14 -5.15
N GLN A 321 9.40 -16.25 -6.12
CA GLN A 321 8.82 -16.37 -7.46
C GLN A 321 9.31 -17.63 -8.18
N GLN A 322 10.61 -17.93 -8.12
CA GLN A 322 11.18 -19.15 -8.71
C GLN A 322 10.65 -20.42 -8.03
N GLU A 323 10.53 -20.43 -6.71
CA GLU A 323 9.97 -21.54 -5.95
C GLU A 323 8.51 -21.78 -6.31
N GLN A 324 7.69 -20.72 -6.43
CA GLN A 324 6.32 -20.85 -6.91
C GLN A 324 6.24 -21.40 -8.34
N GLN A 325 7.16 -21.00 -9.23
CA GLN A 325 7.24 -21.56 -10.58
C GLN A 325 7.62 -23.04 -10.54
N LYS A 326 8.66 -23.41 -9.77
CA LYS A 326 9.11 -24.79 -9.61
C LYS A 326 8.01 -25.67 -9.00
N ALA A 327 7.38 -25.25 -7.91
CA ALA A 327 6.27 -25.97 -7.29
C ALA A 327 5.09 -26.23 -8.25
N ARG A 328 4.78 -25.27 -9.14
CA ARG A 328 3.78 -25.48 -10.20
C ARG A 328 4.24 -26.49 -11.24
N GLN A 329 5.51 -26.45 -11.64
CA GLN A 329 6.08 -27.40 -12.58
C GLN A 329 6.16 -28.80 -11.98
N ASP A 330 6.59 -28.94 -10.72
CA ASP A 330 6.71 -30.22 -10.03
C ASP A 330 5.33 -30.83 -9.80
N LYS A 331 4.34 -30.05 -9.37
CA LYS A 331 2.94 -30.51 -9.35
C LYS A 331 2.45 -31.00 -10.71
N ARG A 332 2.87 -30.38 -11.82
CA ARG A 332 2.53 -30.85 -13.17
C ARG A 332 3.24 -32.16 -13.49
N LYS A 333 4.53 -32.30 -13.14
CA LYS A 333 5.29 -33.55 -13.31
C LYS A 333 4.68 -34.69 -12.51
N ASP A 334 4.32 -34.46 -11.25
CA ASP A 334 3.69 -35.45 -10.38
C ASP A 334 2.34 -35.90 -10.93
N ASN A 335 1.51 -34.97 -11.43
CA ASN A 335 0.25 -35.33 -12.09
C ASN A 335 0.45 -36.11 -13.39
N LEU A 336 1.50 -35.82 -14.16
CA LEU A 336 1.84 -36.57 -15.36
C LEU A 336 2.38 -37.97 -15.02
N ALA A 337 3.21 -38.08 -13.98
CA ALA A 337 3.73 -39.34 -13.46
C ALA A 337 2.60 -40.21 -12.90
N ALA A 338 1.70 -39.64 -12.09
CA ALA A 338 0.52 -40.36 -11.59
C ALA A 338 -0.38 -40.85 -12.74
N ARG A 339 -0.52 -40.06 -13.82
CA ARG A 339 -1.26 -40.50 -15.02
C ARG A 339 -0.53 -41.61 -15.78
N SER A 340 0.80 -41.60 -15.83
CA SER A 340 1.58 -42.65 -16.51
C SER A 340 1.58 -43.95 -15.69
N THR A 341 1.74 -43.88 -14.36
CA THR A 341 1.65 -45.04 -13.47
C THR A 341 0.26 -45.67 -13.49
N ALA A 342 -0.81 -44.88 -13.39
CA ALA A 342 -2.18 -45.40 -13.49
C ALA A 342 -2.47 -46.08 -14.84
N LYS A 343 -1.90 -45.58 -15.95
CA LYS A 343 -1.99 -46.26 -17.25
C LYS A 343 -1.24 -47.60 -17.27
N LEU A 344 -0.08 -47.68 -16.61
CA LEU A 344 0.70 -48.91 -16.48
C LEU A 344 -0.01 -49.92 -15.58
N GLU A 345 -0.57 -49.50 -14.45
CA GLU A 345 -1.35 -50.33 -13.54
C GLU A 345 -2.59 -50.89 -14.23
N LYS A 346 -3.37 -50.06 -14.94
CA LYS A 346 -4.51 -50.54 -15.74
C LYS A 346 -4.11 -51.55 -16.82
N LYS A 347 -2.90 -51.44 -17.39
CA LYS A 347 -2.37 -52.45 -18.33
C LYS A 347 -1.97 -53.75 -17.61
N LYS A 348 -1.40 -53.65 -16.40
CA LYS A 348 -1.08 -54.81 -15.55
C LYS A 348 -2.37 -55.51 -15.10
N GLU A 349 -3.33 -54.79 -14.54
CA GLU A 349 -4.66 -55.31 -14.16
C GLU A 349 -5.37 -56.01 -15.32
N ARG A 350 -5.30 -55.45 -16.54
CA ARG A 350 -5.87 -56.11 -17.73
C ARG A 350 -5.13 -57.40 -18.08
N ARG A 351 -3.80 -57.46 -17.92
CA ARG A 351 -3.02 -58.69 -18.10
C ARG A 351 -3.34 -59.70 -17.01
N ASP A 352 -3.38 -59.28 -15.76
CA ASP A 352 -3.66 -60.15 -14.61
C ASP A 352 -5.09 -60.69 -14.67
N LYS A 353 -6.08 -59.85 -15.04
CA LYS A 353 -7.45 -60.30 -15.27
C LYS A 353 -7.56 -61.28 -16.44
N LYS A 354 -6.75 -61.14 -17.50
CA LYS A 354 -6.68 -62.14 -18.58
C LYS A 354 -6.03 -63.43 -18.11
N LEU A 355 -4.99 -63.35 -17.28
CA LEU A 355 -4.29 -64.50 -16.70
C LEU A 355 -5.18 -65.25 -15.70
N LEU A 356 -6.00 -64.53 -14.92
CA LEU A 356 -6.91 -65.05 -13.91
C LEU A 356 -8.29 -65.46 -14.47
N ARG A 357 -8.63 -65.07 -15.70
CA ARG A 357 -9.88 -65.48 -16.36
C ARG A 357 -9.78 -66.95 -16.72
N ALA A 358 -10.66 -67.77 -16.15
CA ALA A 358 -10.81 -69.17 -16.50
C ALA A 358 -11.02 -69.27 -18.03
N GLY A 359 -10.15 -70.01 -18.72
CA GLY A 359 -10.35 -70.32 -20.14
C GLY A 359 -11.57 -71.20 -20.36
N PHE A 360 -11.81 -71.57 -21.61
CA PHE A 360 -12.91 -72.44 -22.05
C PHE A 360 -12.95 -73.81 -21.32
N GLU A 361 -11.83 -74.26 -20.75
CA GLU A 361 -11.72 -75.51 -20.00
C GLU A 361 -11.77 -75.36 -18.46
N GLY A 362 -12.04 -74.16 -17.94
CA GLY A 362 -11.97 -73.89 -16.49
C GLY A 362 -10.53 -73.69 -15.97
N ARG A 363 -10.38 -73.27 -14.70
CA ARG A 363 -9.07 -73.09 -14.04
C ARG A 363 -8.43 -74.45 -13.80
N LYS A 364 -7.60 -74.95 -14.72
CA LYS A 364 -6.72 -76.11 -14.48
C LYS A 364 -5.68 -75.73 -13.41
N SER A 365 -5.76 -76.35 -12.24
CA SER A 365 -4.83 -76.20 -11.11
C SER A 365 -3.57 -77.06 -11.30
N GLY A 366 -2.93 -76.98 -12.46
CA GLY A 366 -1.73 -77.78 -12.76
C GLY A 366 -1.17 -77.54 -14.16
N PHE A 367 0.14 -77.72 -14.29
CA PHE A 367 0.85 -77.67 -15.57
C PHE A 367 0.45 -78.89 -16.41
N ILE A 368 0.13 -78.69 -17.68
CA ILE A 368 -0.39 -79.75 -18.59
C ILE A 368 0.60 -80.92 -18.78
N ASN A 369 1.87 -80.75 -18.39
CA ASN A 369 2.92 -81.78 -18.40
C ASN A 369 3.47 -82.10 -16.99
N ALA A 370 2.62 -82.26 -15.98
CA ALA A 370 3.06 -82.94 -14.76
C ALA A 370 3.16 -84.46 -15.05
N PRO A 371 4.33 -85.11 -14.94
CA PRO A 371 4.42 -86.55 -15.13
C PRO A 371 3.52 -87.23 -14.10
N LYS A 372 2.61 -88.10 -14.56
CA LYS A 372 1.86 -89.00 -13.67
C LYS A 372 2.88 -89.83 -12.90
N GLY A 373 3.11 -89.50 -11.64
CA GLY A 373 3.83 -90.37 -10.72
C GLY A 373 3.08 -91.70 -10.65
N GLY A 374 3.74 -92.76 -11.09
CA GLY A 374 3.23 -94.13 -11.00
C GLY A 374 2.95 -94.47 -9.54
N GLY A 375 1.66 -94.66 -9.22
CA GLY A 375 1.25 -95.31 -8.00
C GLY A 375 1.56 -96.79 -8.13
N ALA A 376 2.57 -97.24 -7.40
CA ALA A 376 2.78 -98.65 -7.12
C ALA A 376 1.63 -99.17 -6.26
N LYS A 377 0.88 -100.15 -6.77
CA LYS A 377 0.55 -101.39 -6.09
C LYS A 377 0.05 -102.42 -7.08
#